data_AF-A0A0N8S5N5-F1
#
_entry.id   AF-A0A0N8S5N5-F1
#
_cell.length_a   1.000
_cell.length_b   1.000
_cell.length_c   1.000
_cell.angle_alpha   90.00
_cell.angle_beta   90.00
_cell.angle_gamma   90.00
#
_symmetry.space_group_name_H-M   'P 1'
#
loop_
_entity.id
_entity.type
_entity.pdbx_description
1 polymer ?
#
loop_
_entity_poly.entity_id
_entity_poly.type
_entity_poly.pdbx_seq_one_letter_code
_entity_poly.pdbx_strand_id
1 'polypeptide(L)' 'FLTVSNTLLICTGFAEASYTVDPVEGSNQSPANSTVTRVIVHMLKPTDFTCLGR' A
#
# COMPACT_ATOMS: atom_id res chain seq x y z
N PHE A 1 26.48 -13.52 26.02
CA PHE A 1 25.55 -12.38 25.92
C PHE A 1 25.42 -12.00 24.45
N LEU A 2 24.50 -12.65 23.72
CA LEU A 2 24.09 -12.24 22.38
C LEU A 2 22.92 -11.27 22.57
N THR A 3 23.13 -9.99 22.30
CA THR A 3 22.10 -8.94 22.44
C THR A 3 21.07 -9.05 21.32
N VAL A 4 19.78 -9.07 21.70
CA VAL A 4 18.56 -9.10 20.87
C VAL A 4 18.37 -7.81 20.03
N SER A 5 19.44 -7.05 19.76
CA SER A 5 19.38 -5.68 19.25
C SER A 5 19.41 -5.56 17.72
N ASN A 6 19.30 -6.67 16.98
CA ASN A 6 19.33 -6.68 15.51
C ASN A 6 18.16 -7.43 14.86
N THR A 7 17.03 -7.56 15.56
CA THR A 7 15.76 -7.86 14.88
C THR A 7 15.21 -6.55 14.33
N LEU A 8 15.58 -6.20 13.09
CA LEU A 8 14.80 -5.27 12.28
C LEU A 8 13.37 -5.82 12.24
N LEU A 9 12.48 -5.25 13.05
CA LEU A 9 11.04 -5.53 12.98
C LEU A 9 10.58 -5.15 11.58
N ILE A 10 10.39 -6.15 10.73
CA ILE A 10 9.80 -5.97 9.42
C ILE A 10 8.32 -5.67 9.66
N CYS A 11 7.97 -4.39 9.64
CA CYS A 11 6.57 -3.99 9.68
C CYS A 11 5.94 -4.28 8.31
N THR A 12 4.88 -5.09 8.32
CA THR A 12 4.03 -5.30 7.15
C THR A 12 2.99 -4.19 7.11
N GLY A 13 2.96 -3.47 6.00
CA GLY A 13 1.94 -2.47 5.68
C GLY A 13 1.09 -2.93 4.51
N PHE A 14 0.14 -2.09 4.09
CA PHE A 14 -0.62 -2.31 2.87
C PHE A 14 -0.44 -1.11 1.94
N ALA A 15 -0.12 -1.38 0.68
CA ALA A 15 -0.15 -0.40 -0.39
C ALA A 15 -1.46 -0.58 -1.18
N GLU A 16 -2.14 0.51 -1.47
CA GLU A 16 -3.39 0.52 -2.24
C GLU A 16 -3.24 1.36 -3.49
N ALA A 17 -3.80 0.88 -4.61
CA ALA A 17 -3.83 1.58 -5.87
C ALA A 17 -5.20 1.43 -6.55
N SER A 18 -5.68 2.53 -7.12
CA SER A 18 -6.83 2.57 -8.02
C SER A 18 -6.62 3.65 -9.07
N TYR A 19 -7.30 3.52 -10.20
CA TYR A 19 -7.28 4.52 -11.26
C TYR A 19 -8.69 4.75 -11.81
N THR A 20 -8.90 5.96 -12.28
CA THR A 20 -10.10 6.37 -13.00
C THR A 20 -9.71 6.65 -14.44
N VAL A 21 -10.53 6.17 -15.38
CA VAL A 21 -10.39 6.46 -16.80
C VAL A 21 -11.52 7.38 -17.20
N ASP A 22 -11.17 8.60 -17.56
CA ASP A 22 -12.09 9.55 -18.16
C ASP A 22 -12.15 9.31 -19.68
N PRO A 23 -13.36 9.26 -20.27
CA PRO A 23 -13.53 9.07 -21.69
C PRO A 23 -13.12 10.34 -22.44
N VAL A 24 -12.65 10.17 -23.68
CA VAL A 24 -12.29 11.31 -24.54
C VAL A 24 -13.50 12.20 -24.83
N GLU A 25 -13.27 13.51 -24.99
CA GLU A 25 -14.34 14.47 -25.27
C GLU A 25 -15.14 14.07 -26.53
N GLY A 26 -16.47 14.11 -26.41
CA GLY A 26 -17.39 13.69 -27.48
C GLY A 26 -17.68 12.18 -27.52
N SER A 27 -17.11 11.38 -26.61
CA SER A 27 -17.45 9.97 -26.47
C SER A 27 -18.78 9.77 -25.73
N ASN A 28 -19.53 8.73 -26.13
CA ASN A 28 -20.75 8.30 -25.45
C ASN A 28 -20.47 7.32 -24.28
N GLN A 29 -19.20 7.12 -23.94
CA GLN A 29 -18.81 6.25 -22.83
C GLN A 29 -18.85 7.02 -21.51
N SER A 30 -19.19 6.33 -20.42
CA SER A 30 -19.10 6.88 -19.06
C SER A 30 -17.71 6.64 -18.47
N PRO A 31 -17.25 7.47 -17.51
CA PRO A 31 -16.05 7.20 -16.75
C PRO A 31 -16.08 5.83 -16.09
N ALA A 32 -14.92 5.18 -16.03
CA ALA A 32 -14.77 3.86 -15.44
C ALA A 32 -13.70 3.89 -14.35
N ASN A 33 -14.01 3.24 -13.23
CA ASN A 33 -13.08 3.10 -12.11
C ASN A 33 -12.52 1.68 -12.08
N SER A 34 -11.23 1.56 -11.80
CA SER A 34 -10.63 0.26 -11.48
C SER A 34 -11.10 -0.22 -10.11
N THR A 35 -10.99 -1.52 -9.89
CA THR A 35 -11.04 -2.06 -8.52
C THR A 35 -9.85 -1.53 -7.72
N VAL A 36 -10.04 -1.36 -6.41
CA VAL A 36 -8.95 -1.04 -5.49
C VAL A 36 -8.10 -2.29 -5.31
N THR A 37 -6.83 -2.20 -5.69
CA THR A 37 -5.86 -3.28 -5.51
C THR A 37 -5.05 -3.02 -4.25
N ARG A 38 -5.03 -3.99 -3.33
CA ARG A 38 -4.31 -3.91 -2.07
C ARG A 38 -3.25 -5.00 -2.00
N VAL A 39 -2.00 -4.62 -1.72
CA VAL A 39 -0.86 -5.55 -1.61
C VAL A 39 -0.16 -5.37 -0.27
N ILE A 40 0.22 -6.48 0.34
CA ILE A 40 1.04 -6.47 1.56
C ILE A 40 2.46 -6.07 1.16
N VAL A 41 2.98 -5.00 1.74
CA VAL A 41 4.34 -4.50 1.47
C VAL A 41 5.19 -4.51 2.74
N HIS A 42 6.48 -4.77 2.57
CA HIS A 42 7.46 -4.59 3.64
C HIS A 42 7.83 -3.10 3.71
N MET A 43 7.59 -2.48 4.86
CA MET A 43 7.92 -1.07 5.05
C MET A 43 9.44 -0.92 5.13
N LEU A 44 10.02 -0.07 4.28
CA LEU A 44 11.46 0.20 4.24
C LEU A 44 11.96 0.95 5.47
N LYS A 45 11.07 1.61 6.22
CA LYS A 45 11.37 2.35 7.44
C LYS A 45 10.51 1.86 8.61
N PRO A 46 11.13 1.47 9.74
CA PRO A 46 10.40 1.04 10.94
C PRO A 46 9.53 2.13 11.59
N THR A 47 9.72 3.40 11.23
CA THR A 47 9.01 4.56 11.78
C THR A 47 7.65 4.81 11.12
N ASP A 48 7.37 4.19 9.98
CA ASP A 48 6.04 4.26 9.37
C ASP A 48 5.12 3.33 10.17
N PHE A 49 4.39 3.91 11.13
CA PHE A 49 3.52 3.23 12.07
C PHE A 49 2.37 2.48 11.37
N THR A 50 2.65 1.27 10.89
CA THR A 50 1.63 0.24 10.64
C THR A 50 1.84 -0.99 11.54
N CYS A 51 2.89 -0.98 12.35
CA CYS A 51 3.19 -2.05 13.29
C CYS A 51 2.23 -1.93 14.47
N LEU A 52 1.12 -2.67 14.44
CA LEU A 52 0.31 -2.93 15.64
C LEU A 52 1.17 -3.81 16.58
N GLY A 53 1.96 -3.16 17.42
CA GLY A 53 2.60 -3.80 18.56
C GLY A 53 1.51 -4.38 19.45
N ARG A 54 1.54 -5.69 19.63
CA ARG A 54 0.62 -6.42 20.51
C ARG A 54 0.98 -6.19 21.97
#